data_AF-A0A954EG53-F1
#
_entry.id   AF-A0A954EG53-F1
#
_cell.length_a   1.000
_cell.length_b   1.000
_cell.length_c   1.000
_cell.angle_alpha   90.00
_cell.angle_beta   90.00
_cell.angle_gamma   90.00
#
_symmetry.space_group_name_H-M   'P 1'
#
loop_
_entity.id
_entity.type
_entity.pdbx_description
1 polymer ?
#
loop_
_entity_poly.entity_id
_entity_poly.type
_entity_poly.pdbx_seq_one_letter_code
_entity_poly.pdbx_strand_id
1 'polypeptide(L)'
;MIDDERSESGSPIYRHEERETDFHVPEQSCVHLDQITSHIEKHLGEVKTVFHELISDLIHLDVLYIPPNESHPVQTLVTSGVSDLPMN
;
A
#
# COMPACT_ATOMS: atom_id res chain seq x y z
N MET A 1 -14.14 -21.37 -18.94
CA MET A 1 -14.84 -21.60 -17.66
C MET A 1 -13.76 -21.55 -16.61
N ILE A 2 -13.64 -20.44 -15.88
CA ILE A 2 -12.71 -20.36 -14.75
C ILE A 2 -13.36 -21.25 -13.68
N ASP A 3 -12.68 -22.33 -13.28
CA ASP A 3 -13.15 -23.15 -12.18
C ASP A 3 -13.31 -22.24 -10.95
N ASP A 4 -14.46 -22.35 -10.27
CA ASP A 4 -14.78 -21.58 -9.07
C ASP A 4 -13.97 -22.18 -7.90
N GLU A 5 -12.64 -21.99 -7.95
CA GLU A 5 -11.69 -22.54 -6.99
C GLU A 5 -12.02 -21.98 -5.61
N ARG A 6 -12.18 -22.88 -4.64
CA ARG A 6 -12.58 -22.53 -3.28
C ARG A 6 -11.62 -23.12 -2.27
N SER A 7 -11.38 -22.37 -1.20
CA SER A 7 -10.68 -22.88 -0.02
C SER A 7 -11.48 -24.01 0.64
N GLU A 8 -10.86 -24.73 1.58
CA GLU A 8 -11.57 -25.72 2.40
C GLU A 8 -12.72 -25.12 3.21
N SER A 9 -12.65 -23.81 3.52
CA SER A 9 -13.72 -23.06 4.17
C SER A 9 -14.80 -22.56 3.21
N GLY A 10 -14.70 -22.84 1.91
CA GLY A 10 -15.65 -22.46 0.87
C GLY A 10 -15.50 -21.04 0.31
N SER A 11 -14.46 -20.30 0.70
CA SER A 11 -14.18 -18.95 0.20
C SER A 11 -13.59 -19.00 -1.21
N PRO A 12 -13.94 -18.07 -2.12
CA PRO A 12 -13.37 -18.04 -3.46
C PRO A 12 -11.87 -17.75 -3.41
N ILE A 13 -11.09 -18.48 -4.21
CA ILE A 13 -9.66 -18.25 -4.41
C ILE A 13 -9.49 -17.50 -5.72
N TYR A 14 -9.01 -16.26 -5.64
CA TYR A 14 -8.69 -15.46 -6.82
C TYR A 14 -7.23 -15.68 -7.20
N ARG A 15 -7.01 -16.06 -8.46
CA ARG A 15 -5.66 -16.10 -9.06
C ARG A 15 -5.51 -14.88 -9.95
N HIS A 16 -4.54 -14.05 -9.61
CA HIS A 16 -4.16 -12.90 -10.42
C HIS A 16 -3.05 -13.36 -11.36
N GLU A 17 -3.33 -13.36 -12.66
CA GLU A 17 -2.32 -13.56 -13.69
C GLU A 17 -1.55 -12.25 -13.93
N GLU A 18 -0.35 -12.37 -14.48
CA GLU A 18 0.43 -11.20 -14.88
C GLU A 18 -0.34 -10.39 -15.93
N ARG A 19 -0.30 -9.07 -15.79
CA ARG A 19 -1.05 -8.17 -16.66
C ARG A 19 -0.30 -7.97 -17.97
N GLU A 20 -0.93 -8.28 -19.10
CA GLU A 20 -0.42 -7.92 -20.43
C GLU A 20 -0.77 -6.47 -20.78
N THR A 21 -0.22 -5.48 -20.05
CA THR A 21 -0.35 -4.06 -20.43
C THR A 21 0.99 -3.37 -20.44
N ASP A 22 1.09 -2.34 -21.28
CA ASP A 22 2.27 -1.49 -21.32
C ASP A 22 2.51 -0.79 -19.98
N PHE A 23 3.79 -0.57 -19.67
CA PHE A 23 4.23 0.17 -18.50
C PHE A 23 3.61 1.57 -18.48
N HIS A 24 2.99 1.94 -17.36
CA HIS A 24 2.28 3.19 -17.22
C HIS A 24 2.78 3.96 -15.99
N VAL A 25 3.50 5.06 -16.24
CA VAL A 25 3.91 5.97 -15.17
C VAL A 25 2.67 6.62 -14.56
N PRO A 26 2.48 6.59 -13.23
CA PRO A 26 1.34 7.23 -12.60
C PRO A 26 1.34 8.75 -12.84
N GLU A 27 0.16 9.32 -13.12
CA GLU A 27 0.01 10.77 -13.33
C GLU A 27 0.22 11.57 -12.02
N GLN A 28 -0.07 10.94 -10.88
CA GLN A 28 0.04 11.51 -9.54
C GLN A 28 0.88 10.60 -8.66
N SER A 29 1.79 11.19 -7.89
CA SER A 29 2.61 10.48 -6.91
C SER A 29 2.89 11.39 -5.72
N CYS A 30 2.84 10.81 -4.52
CA CYS A 30 3.16 11.47 -3.25
C CYS A 30 2.33 12.72 -2.94
N VAL A 31 1.12 12.86 -3.51
CA VAL A 31 0.33 14.10 -3.38
C VAL A 31 -0.01 14.41 -1.91
N HIS A 32 -0.24 13.35 -1.13
CA HIS A 32 -0.66 13.45 0.26
C HIS A 32 0.37 12.94 1.28
N LEU A 33 1.59 12.61 0.86
CA LEU A 33 2.58 11.94 1.71
C LEU A 33 2.86 12.72 3.00
N ASP A 34 3.05 14.04 2.93
CA ASP A 34 3.35 14.87 4.10
C ASP A 34 2.18 14.90 5.09
N GLN A 35 0.94 15.00 4.59
CA GLN A 35 -0.26 15.03 5.41
C GLN A 35 -0.48 13.69 6.11
N ILE A 36 -0.28 12.60 5.38
CA ILE A 36 -0.36 11.22 5.89
C ILE A 36 0.73 11.00 6.94
N THR A 37 1.97 11.40 6.68
CA THR A 37 3.10 11.29 7.61
C THR A 37 2.80 12.04 8.90
N SER A 38 2.38 13.30 8.82
CA SER A 38 2.03 14.10 10.00
C SER A 38 0.89 13.48 10.82
N HIS A 39 -0.11 12.90 10.14
CA HIS A 39 -1.20 12.20 10.82
C HIS A 39 -0.69 10.94 11.54
N ILE A 40 0.14 10.13 10.89
CA ILE A 40 0.73 8.92 11.47
C ILE A 40 1.58 9.28 12.68
N GLU A 41 2.47 10.25 12.57
CA GLU A 41 3.36 10.65 13.67
C GLU A 41 2.59 11.11 14.91
N LYS A 42 1.47 11.80 14.69
CA LYS A 42 0.59 12.24 15.77
C LYS A 42 -0.10 11.09 16.52
N HIS A 43 -0.36 9.96 15.85
CA HIS A 43 -1.25 8.92 16.36
C HIS A 43 -0.57 7.56 16.65
N LEU A 44 0.46 7.22 15.88
CA LEU A 44 1.12 5.91 15.89
C LEU A 44 2.58 6.00 16.37
N GLY A 45 3.19 7.18 16.26
CA GLY A 45 4.59 7.44 16.62
C GLY A 45 5.44 7.83 15.42
N GLU A 46 6.69 8.22 15.67
CA GLU A 46 7.63 8.71 14.66
C GLU A 46 7.79 7.74 13.48
N VAL A 47 7.70 8.27 12.26
CA VAL A 47 7.99 7.52 11.04
C VAL A 47 9.51 7.43 10.91
N LYS A 48 10.06 6.25 11.22
CA LYS A 48 11.52 6.06 11.25
C LYS A 48 12.13 5.99 9.86
N THR A 49 11.39 5.47 8.88
CA THR A 49 11.87 5.29 7.51
C THR A 49 10.68 5.25 6.56
N VAL A 50 10.88 5.80 5.36
CA VAL A 50 9.98 5.60 4.23
C VAL A 50 10.72 4.79 3.18
N PHE A 51 10.17 3.64 2.81
CA PHE A 51 10.66 2.84 1.70
C PHE A 51 9.97 3.34 0.43
N HIS A 52 10.72 4.04 -0.41
CA HIS A 52 10.21 4.59 -1.66
C HIS A 52 10.26 3.57 -2.79
N GLU A 53 9.16 3.46 -3.52
CA GLU A 53 9.17 2.75 -4.79
C GLU A 53 9.98 3.54 -5.82
N LEU A 54 10.99 2.90 -6.39
CA LEU A 54 11.93 3.56 -7.31
C LEU A 54 11.36 3.71 -8.72
N ILE A 55 10.56 2.75 -9.15
CA ILE A 55 9.95 2.69 -10.48
C ILE A 55 8.51 2.24 -10.28
N SER A 56 7.58 3.15 -10.52
CA SER A 56 6.15 2.91 -10.33
C SER A 56 5.50 2.54 -11.66
N ASP A 57 4.93 1.34 -11.71
CA ASP A 57 4.02 0.92 -12.77
C ASP A 57 2.58 0.99 -12.23
N LEU A 58 1.74 1.83 -12.84
CA LEU A 58 0.34 2.12 -12.49
C LEU A 58 0.11 3.08 -11.32
N ILE A 59 0.67 2.78 -10.16
CA ILE A 59 0.52 3.60 -8.94
C ILE A 59 1.87 3.79 -8.28
N HIS A 60 2.00 4.84 -7.48
CA HIS A 60 3.14 5.00 -6.59
C HIS A 60 2.85 4.33 -5.25
N LEU A 61 3.76 3.50 -4.74
CA LEU A 61 3.61 2.84 -3.44
C LEU A 61 4.82 3.10 -2.53
N ASP A 62 4.61 3.93 -1.53
CA ASP A 62 5.54 4.11 -0.42
C ASP A 62 5.13 3.28 0.79
N VAL A 63 6.10 2.79 1.56
CA VAL A 63 5.87 2.12 2.85
C VAL A 63 6.52 2.91 3.98
N LEU A 64 5.70 3.46 4.86
CA LEU A 64 6.12 4.17 6.07
C LEU A 64 6.28 3.14 7.19
N TYR A 65 7.49 3.09 7.77
CA TYR A 65 7.84 2.21 8.86
C TYR A 65 7.83 2.93 10.21
N ILE A 66 7.03 2.41 11.12
CA ILE A 66 6.92 2.88 12.50
C ILE A 66 7.33 1.73 13.43
N PRO A 67 8.42 1.88 14.21
CA PRO A 67 8.84 0.85 15.16
C PRO A 67 7.83 0.73 16.32
N PRO A 68 7.79 -0.42 17.00
CA PRO A 68 7.00 -0.57 18.22
C PRO A 68 7.35 0.50 19.27
N ASN A 69 6.34 0.95 20.01
CA ASN A 69 6.49 1.85 21.16
C ASN A 69 5.55 1.44 22.30
N GLU A 70 5.56 2.18 23.40
CA GLU A 70 4.76 1.86 24.61
C GLU A 70 3.25 1.80 24.33
N SER A 71 2.75 2.68 23.45
CA SER A 71 1.33 2.74 23.09
C SER A 71 0.96 1.72 22.01
N HIS A 72 1.90 1.40 21.11
CA HIS A 72 1.73 0.49 19.99
C HIS A 72 2.86 -0.55 19.98
N PRO A 73 2.74 -1.66 20.76
CA PRO A 73 3.82 -2.62 20.96
C PRO A 73 3.97 -3.61 19.78
N VAL A 74 3.68 -3.15 18.57
CA VAL A 74 3.79 -3.93 17.32
C VAL A 74 4.44 -3.09 16.24
N GLN A 75 5.09 -3.75 15.30
CA GLN A 75 5.63 -3.10 14.11
C GLN A 75 4.47 -2.66 13.23
N THR A 76 4.42 -1.38 12.88
CA THR A 76 3.39 -0.83 12.01
C THR A 76 3.99 -0.43 10.68
N LEU A 77 3.34 -0.87 9.60
CA LEU A 77 3.64 -0.48 8.22
C LEU A 77 2.40 0.20 7.66
N VAL A 78 2.58 1.38 7.06
CA VAL A 78 1.51 2.12 6.40
C VAL A 78 1.87 2.34 4.95
N THR A 79 0.95 2.02 4.04
CA THR A 79 1.11 2.28 2.60
C THR A 79 0.62 3.67 2.25
N SER A 80 1.37 4.41 1.43
CA SER A 80 0.99 5.71 0.88
C SER A 80 1.13 5.70 -0.65
N GLY A 81 0.29 6.49 -1.35
CA GLY A 81 0.30 6.61 -2.82
C GLY A 81 -0.78 5.80 -3.56
N VAL A 82 -1.27 4.69 -2.98
CA VAL A 82 -2.47 3.98 -3.48
C VAL A 82 -3.73 4.86 -3.51
N SER A 83 -3.77 5.87 -2.62
CA SER A 83 -4.87 6.83 -2.49
C SER A 83 -4.79 8.00 -3.47
N ASP A 84 -3.71 8.12 -4.24
CA ASP A 84 -3.54 9.22 -5.20
C ASP A 84 -4.45 9.05 -6.43
N LEU A 85 -5.02 7.86 -6.64
CA LEU A 85 -6.03 7.61 -7.66
C LEU A 85 -7.42 7.37 -7.04
N PRO A 86 -8.51 7.83 -7.69
CA PRO A 86 -9.86 7.57 -7.22
C PRO A 86 -10.21 6.07 -7.30
N MET A 87 -10.82 5.55 -6.24
CA MET A 87 -11.43 4.22 -6.23
C MET A 87 -12.83 4.31 -6.83
N ASN A 88 -12.95 4.06 -8.15
CA ASN A 88 -14.22 4.02 -8.88
C ASN A 88 -14.69 2.58 -9.14
#